data_AF-L9Y8E7-F1
#
_entry.id   AF-L9Y8E7-F1
#
_cell.length_a   1.000
_cell.length_b   1.000
_cell.length_c   1.000
_cell.angle_alpha   90.00
_cell.angle_beta   90.00
_cell.angle_gamma   90.00
#
_symmetry.space_group_name_H-M   'P 1'
#
loop_
_entity.id
_entity.type
_entity.pdbx_description
1 polymer ?
#
loop_
_entity_poly.entity_id
_entity_poly.type
_entity_poly.pdbx_seq_one_letter_code
_entity_poly.pdbx_strand_id
1 'polypeptide(L)'
;MATDVEYAPMLGFVDPIQCWPTDYPITDHIEELPIFGIYSQSALEDLGGLEAMFDRSPWYVAELPSGHTVVIQEDFPWNKRDWSPPTDAAFLETATFPDSGEYAAHDFADPFAALETDAIGTDLCVPREKIGPEFRNEDLELVRVRVDEQRDLRRLDDGSFVRNVVDDDPGDPAAFMRAMLEEIPAGATADDLMVSALLKDAIQPAFVRLEDPADETIVSRVVALDSDINKVEFLITLGRVAREADFSVADSREIEQVFESLETFDATVDLDQYLRDRLL
;
A
#
# COMPACT_ATOMS: atom_id res chain seq x y z
N MET A 1 -19.05 9.57 -0.07
CA MET A 1 -18.97 8.18 -0.57
C MET A 1 -18.49 8.22 -2.01
N ALA A 2 -18.06 7.08 -2.58
CA ALA A 2 -17.52 7.03 -3.95
C ALA A 2 -18.49 7.52 -5.04
N THR A 3 -19.78 7.53 -4.74
CA THR A 3 -20.89 7.95 -5.61
C THR A 3 -21.35 9.39 -5.40
N ASP A 4 -20.76 10.12 -4.44
CA ASP A 4 -21.10 11.51 -4.13
C ASP A 4 -20.09 12.51 -4.70
N VAL A 5 -18.98 12.01 -5.27
CA VAL A 5 -17.87 12.76 -5.81
C VAL A 5 -17.76 12.50 -7.31
N GLU A 6 -17.37 13.50 -8.09
CA GLU A 6 -17.24 13.33 -9.55
C GLU A 6 -16.14 12.35 -9.95
N TYR A 7 -15.21 12.07 -9.05
CA TYR A 7 -14.12 11.13 -9.28
C TYR A 7 -13.59 10.61 -7.93
N ALA A 8 -13.38 9.30 -7.87
CA ALA A 8 -12.89 8.57 -6.70
C ALA A 8 -11.83 7.54 -7.14
N PRO A 9 -10.53 7.81 -6.93
CA PRO A 9 -9.49 6.79 -7.07
C PRO A 9 -9.66 5.69 -6.00
N MET A 10 -9.47 4.44 -6.40
CA MET A 10 -9.51 3.27 -5.52
C MET A 10 -8.09 2.65 -5.52
N LEU A 11 -7.36 2.71 -4.39
CA LEU A 11 -5.95 2.32 -4.32
C LEU A 11 -5.80 0.80 -4.00
N GLY A 12 -4.90 0.24 -3.18
CA GLY A 12 -3.88 0.78 -2.25
C GLY A 12 -2.54 1.20 -2.87
N PHE A 13 -2.40 1.20 -4.20
CA PHE A 13 -1.09 1.14 -4.87
C PHE A 13 -0.63 2.36 -5.66
N VAL A 14 -1.45 3.40 -5.79
CA VAL A 14 -1.05 4.64 -6.48
C VAL A 14 -0.86 5.74 -5.44
N ASP A 15 -0.11 6.79 -5.75
CA ASP A 15 0.05 7.92 -4.84
C ASP A 15 -1.29 8.68 -4.71
N PRO A 16 -1.81 8.88 -3.47
CA PRO A 16 -2.99 9.70 -3.27
C PRO A 16 -2.91 11.09 -3.88
N ILE A 17 -1.72 11.69 -4.00
CA ILE A 17 -1.58 13.08 -4.49
C ILE A 17 -1.73 13.15 -6.01
N GLN A 18 -1.12 12.20 -6.72
CA GLN A 18 -1.14 12.16 -8.18
C GLN A 18 -2.52 11.79 -8.70
N CYS A 19 -3.25 10.98 -7.94
CA CYS A 19 -4.59 10.53 -8.27
C CYS A 19 -5.73 11.32 -7.60
N TRP A 20 -5.52 12.24 -6.66
CA TRP A 20 -6.61 13.09 -6.13
C TRP A 20 -6.55 14.50 -6.73
N PRO A 21 -7.69 15.05 -7.18
CA PRO A 21 -7.75 16.42 -7.66
C PRO A 21 -7.57 17.42 -6.51
N THR A 22 -6.63 18.34 -6.69
CA THR A 22 -6.34 19.41 -5.71
C THR A 22 -7.24 20.65 -5.86
N ASP A 23 -7.87 20.84 -7.03
CA ASP A 23 -8.89 21.87 -7.28
C ASP A 23 -9.78 21.46 -8.48
N TYR A 24 -10.75 22.30 -8.85
CA TYR A 24 -11.60 22.14 -10.04
C TYR A 24 -11.12 22.99 -11.23
N PRO A 25 -11.22 22.51 -12.49
CA PRO A 25 -11.81 21.23 -12.88
C PRO A 25 -10.87 20.06 -12.60
N ILE A 26 -11.43 18.97 -12.07
CA ILE A 26 -10.71 17.79 -11.56
C ILE A 26 -9.61 17.29 -12.52
N THR A 27 -9.88 17.33 -13.82
CA THR A 27 -9.01 16.82 -14.89
C THR A 27 -7.72 17.61 -15.09
N ASP A 28 -7.69 18.89 -14.72
CA ASP A 28 -6.50 19.73 -14.78
C ASP A 28 -5.60 19.55 -13.54
N HIS A 29 -6.07 18.77 -12.55
CA HIS A 29 -5.49 18.60 -11.22
C HIS A 29 -5.23 17.12 -10.86
N ILE A 30 -5.33 16.20 -11.82
CA ILE A 30 -4.88 14.80 -11.72
C ILE A 30 -3.58 14.68 -12.53
N GLU A 31 -2.51 14.16 -11.91
CA GLU A 31 -1.23 13.93 -12.60
C GLU A 31 -1.16 12.54 -13.24
N GLU A 32 -1.74 11.53 -12.59
CA GLU A 32 -1.79 10.15 -13.08
C GLU A 32 -3.16 9.52 -12.80
N LEU A 33 -3.68 8.72 -13.74
CA LEU A 33 -4.94 8.01 -13.56
C LEU A 33 -4.73 6.69 -12.80
N PRO A 34 -5.58 6.35 -11.83
CA PRO A 34 -5.44 5.15 -11.02
C PRO A 34 -5.77 3.89 -11.81
N ILE A 35 -5.08 2.80 -11.49
CA ILE A 35 -5.34 1.45 -12.04
C ILE A 35 -6.80 1.03 -11.81
N PHE A 36 -7.42 1.48 -10.71
CA PHE A 36 -8.83 1.32 -10.40
C PHE A 36 -9.39 2.69 -9.98
N GLY A 37 -10.36 3.23 -10.73
CA GLY A 37 -11.04 4.47 -10.40
C GLY A 37 -12.54 4.41 -10.66
N ILE A 38 -13.26 5.34 -10.05
CA ILE A 38 -14.69 5.55 -10.24
C ILE A 38 -14.90 6.99 -10.70
N TYR A 39 -15.67 7.17 -11.76
CA TYR A 39 -15.79 8.44 -12.47
C TYR A 39 -17.26 8.77 -12.71
N SER A 40 -17.68 10.01 -12.49
CA SER A 40 -18.97 10.51 -12.99
C SER A 40 -18.93 10.63 -14.51
N GLN A 41 -20.10 10.81 -15.12
CA GLN A 41 -20.17 11.13 -16.55
C GLN A 41 -19.43 12.45 -16.88
N SER A 42 -19.51 13.48 -16.03
CA SER A 42 -18.79 14.74 -16.22
C SER A 42 -17.28 14.55 -16.24
N ALA A 43 -16.72 13.85 -15.25
CA ALA A 43 -15.29 13.58 -15.18
C ALA A 43 -14.79 12.77 -16.39
N LEU A 44 -15.56 11.78 -16.86
CA LEU A 44 -15.22 11.06 -18.10
C LEU A 44 -15.26 11.95 -19.34
N GLU A 45 -16.23 12.85 -19.46
CA GLU A 45 -16.34 13.78 -20.60
C GLU A 45 -15.18 14.78 -20.61
N ASP A 46 -14.81 15.32 -19.45
CA ASP A 46 -13.69 16.26 -19.30
C ASP A 46 -12.32 15.60 -19.54
N LEU A 47 -12.15 14.32 -19.16
CA LEU A 47 -10.96 13.51 -19.47
C LEU A 47 -10.88 13.06 -20.95
N GLY A 48 -11.83 13.48 -21.79
CA GLY A 48 -11.89 13.10 -23.21
C GLY A 48 -12.40 11.68 -23.48
N GLY A 49 -12.92 11.00 -22.45
CA GLY A 49 -13.45 9.65 -22.49
C GLY A 49 -12.40 8.54 -22.36
N LEU A 50 -12.87 7.31 -22.14
CA LEU A 50 -12.04 6.13 -21.86
C LEU A 50 -10.96 5.83 -22.93
N GLU A 51 -11.19 6.23 -24.18
CA GLU A 51 -10.22 6.07 -25.28
C GLU A 51 -9.06 7.10 -25.24
N ALA A 52 -9.26 8.24 -24.57
CA ALA A 52 -8.23 9.27 -24.38
C ALA A 52 -7.49 9.10 -23.05
N MET A 53 -8.15 8.53 -22.03
CA MET A 53 -7.61 8.29 -20.70
C MET A 53 -6.46 7.26 -20.67
N PHE A 54 -6.47 6.26 -21.55
CA PHE A 54 -5.53 5.13 -21.46
C PHE A 54 -4.98 4.74 -22.84
N ASP A 55 -3.67 4.46 -22.92
CA ASP A 55 -2.98 3.96 -24.13
C ASP A 55 -3.54 2.62 -24.67
N ARG A 56 -4.29 1.89 -23.83
CA ARG A 56 -4.97 0.64 -24.16
C ARG A 56 -6.36 0.61 -23.52
N SER A 57 -7.27 -0.15 -24.15
CA SER A 57 -8.61 -0.38 -23.59
C SER A 57 -8.51 -0.94 -22.16
N PRO A 58 -9.23 -0.36 -21.18
CA PRO A 58 -9.29 -0.89 -19.82
C PRO A 58 -9.74 -2.34 -19.79
N TRP A 59 -9.18 -3.13 -18.87
CA TRP A 59 -9.60 -4.52 -18.67
C TRP A 59 -11.06 -4.65 -18.24
N TYR A 60 -11.54 -3.75 -17.38
CA TYR A 60 -12.92 -3.76 -16.89
C TYR A 60 -13.53 -2.36 -16.90
N VAL A 61 -14.78 -2.26 -17.37
CA VAL A 61 -15.59 -1.05 -17.33
C VAL A 61 -17.03 -1.46 -16.99
N ALA A 62 -17.65 -0.81 -15.99
CA ALA A 62 -19.05 -1.00 -15.67
C ALA A 62 -19.74 0.27 -15.17
N GLU A 63 -20.97 0.48 -15.60
CA GLU A 63 -21.85 1.52 -15.06
C GLU A 63 -22.46 1.05 -13.73
N LEU A 64 -22.37 1.90 -12.71
CA LEU A 64 -22.92 1.69 -11.38
C LEU A 64 -24.38 2.16 -11.30
N PRO A 65 -25.19 1.67 -10.34
CA PRO A 65 -26.56 2.15 -10.13
C PRO A 65 -26.68 3.67 -9.86
N SER A 66 -25.59 4.34 -9.48
CA SER A 66 -25.47 5.79 -9.30
C SER A 66 -25.23 6.58 -10.59
N GLY A 67 -25.07 5.92 -11.75
CA GLY A 67 -24.66 6.55 -13.02
C GLY A 67 -23.17 6.88 -13.11
N HIS A 68 -22.36 6.47 -12.13
CA HIS A 68 -20.90 6.54 -12.19
C HIS A 68 -20.35 5.32 -12.94
N THR A 69 -19.13 5.40 -13.46
CA THR A 69 -18.44 4.30 -14.15
C THR A 69 -17.25 3.83 -13.32
N VAL A 70 -17.23 2.55 -12.97
CA VAL A 70 -16.01 1.86 -12.51
C VAL A 70 -15.13 1.58 -13.73
N VAL A 71 -13.86 1.95 -13.63
CA VAL A 71 -12.83 1.59 -14.62
C VAL A 71 -11.69 0.89 -13.88
N ILE A 72 -11.28 -0.26 -14.40
CA ILE A 72 -10.04 -0.91 -14.02
C ILE A 72 -9.19 -1.06 -15.28
N GLN A 73 -8.06 -0.34 -15.31
CA GLN A 73 -7.16 -0.27 -16.44
C GLN A 73 -6.55 -1.64 -16.76
N GLU A 74 -6.10 -2.35 -15.73
CA GLU A 74 -5.32 -3.58 -15.85
C GLU A 74 -6.06 -4.81 -15.31
N ASP A 75 -5.76 -5.98 -15.87
CA ASP A 75 -6.26 -7.26 -15.34
C ASP A 75 -5.48 -7.73 -14.11
N PHE A 76 -4.37 -7.08 -13.79
CA PHE A 76 -3.47 -7.45 -12.71
C PHE A 76 -3.52 -6.43 -11.56
N PRO A 77 -3.62 -6.84 -10.28
CA PRO A 77 -3.63 -8.20 -9.74
C PRO A 77 -5.02 -8.86 -9.69
N TRP A 78 -5.96 -8.49 -10.55
CA TRP A 78 -7.38 -8.83 -10.41
C TRP A 78 -7.85 -10.12 -11.13
N ASN A 79 -7.05 -10.70 -12.03
CA ASN A 79 -7.43 -11.72 -13.01
C ASN A 79 -7.72 -13.15 -12.53
N LYS A 80 -8.29 -13.34 -11.32
CA LYS A 80 -8.84 -14.65 -10.91
C LYS A 80 -10.24 -14.86 -11.52
N ARG A 81 -10.57 -16.13 -11.85
CA ARG A 81 -11.83 -16.52 -12.53
C ARG A 81 -13.11 -16.17 -11.78
N ASP A 82 -13.02 -16.10 -10.47
CA ASP A 82 -14.15 -15.94 -9.54
C ASP A 82 -14.10 -14.59 -8.81
N TRP A 83 -13.11 -13.74 -9.10
CA TRP A 83 -13.08 -12.36 -8.65
C TRP A 83 -13.82 -11.48 -9.67
N SER A 84 -14.72 -10.65 -9.18
CA SER A 84 -15.40 -9.63 -9.97
C SER A 84 -15.35 -8.31 -9.21
N PRO A 85 -15.16 -7.17 -9.88
CA PRO A 85 -15.21 -5.86 -9.23
C PRO A 85 -16.51 -5.72 -8.43
N PRO A 86 -16.43 -5.34 -7.14
CA PRO A 86 -17.62 -5.09 -6.33
C PRO A 86 -18.37 -3.88 -6.90
N THR A 87 -19.46 -4.17 -7.61
CA THR A 87 -20.36 -3.19 -8.24
C THR A 87 -21.64 -2.95 -7.43
N ASP A 88 -21.75 -3.56 -6.24
CA ASP A 88 -22.87 -3.31 -5.34
C ASP A 88 -22.72 -1.99 -4.57
N ALA A 89 -23.87 -1.40 -4.24
CA ALA A 89 -23.92 -0.10 -3.58
C ALA A 89 -23.32 -0.15 -2.16
N ALA A 90 -23.39 -1.28 -1.46
CA ALA A 90 -22.93 -1.36 -0.08
C ALA A 90 -21.40 -1.19 0.00
N PHE A 91 -20.65 -1.85 -0.89
CA PHE A 91 -19.20 -1.65 -0.99
C PHE A 91 -18.84 -0.19 -1.27
N LEU A 92 -19.51 0.43 -2.24
CA LEU A 92 -19.27 1.81 -2.70
C LEU A 92 -19.66 2.89 -1.68
N GLU A 93 -20.68 2.61 -0.85
CA GLU A 93 -21.11 3.44 0.28
C GLU A 93 -20.13 3.33 1.46
N THR A 94 -19.50 2.16 1.66
CA THR A 94 -18.52 1.92 2.74
C THR A 94 -17.07 2.28 2.40
N ALA A 95 -16.75 2.58 1.15
CA ALA A 95 -15.44 3.10 0.76
C ALA A 95 -15.21 4.47 1.42
N THR A 96 -14.47 4.46 2.52
CA THR A 96 -13.85 5.66 3.10
C THR A 96 -12.68 6.10 2.24
N PHE A 97 -12.40 7.40 2.30
CA PHE A 97 -11.26 8.03 1.64
C PHE A 97 -10.51 8.83 2.71
N PRO A 98 -9.17 8.93 2.66
CA PRO A 98 -8.45 9.84 3.53
C PRO A 98 -8.82 11.28 3.15
N ASP A 99 -8.94 12.16 4.15
CA ASP A 99 -9.02 13.59 3.86
C ASP A 99 -7.72 14.05 3.17
N SER A 100 -7.82 15.09 2.34
CA SER A 100 -6.76 15.59 1.45
C SER A 100 -5.61 16.29 2.18
N GLY A 101 -4.98 15.60 3.13
CA GLY A 101 -3.76 16.05 3.79
C GLY A 101 -2.58 16.12 2.82
N GLU A 102 -1.56 16.93 3.18
CA GLU A 102 -0.29 17.01 2.47
C GLU A 102 0.52 15.71 2.64
N TYR A 103 0.08 14.65 1.95
CA TYR A 103 1.02 13.63 1.50
C TYR A 103 2.07 14.34 0.62
N ALA A 104 3.33 13.96 0.74
CA ALA A 104 4.41 14.46 -0.12
C ALA A 104 4.69 13.43 -1.20
N ALA A 105 4.69 13.84 -2.47
CA ALA A 105 4.67 12.94 -3.63
C ALA A 105 6.01 12.24 -3.83
N HIS A 106 6.15 11.04 -3.26
CA HIS A 106 7.43 10.36 -3.17
C HIS A 106 7.33 8.83 -3.21
N ASP A 107 8.05 8.31 -4.21
CA ASP A 107 8.99 7.20 -4.11
C ASP A 107 8.44 5.90 -3.51
N PHE A 108 8.16 4.95 -4.40
CA PHE A 108 8.01 3.55 -4.01
C PHE A 108 9.41 2.94 -3.84
N ALA A 109 9.61 2.19 -2.77
CA ALA A 109 10.79 1.35 -2.59
C ALA A 109 10.40 0.10 -1.80
N ASP A 110 11.10 -0.99 -2.03
CA ASP A 110 10.94 -2.21 -1.25
C ASP A 110 11.89 -2.18 -0.05
N PRO A 111 11.39 -2.25 1.21
CA PRO A 111 12.28 -2.26 2.38
C PRO A 111 13.20 -3.49 2.41
N PHE A 112 12.91 -4.55 1.64
CA PHE A 112 13.79 -5.72 1.51
C PHE A 112 14.85 -5.55 0.40
N ALA A 113 14.82 -4.49 -0.42
CA ALA A 113 15.77 -4.27 -1.51
C ALA A 113 17.23 -4.22 -1.04
N ALA A 114 17.49 -3.51 0.06
CA ALA A 114 18.82 -3.34 0.62
C ALA A 114 19.25 -4.46 1.59
N LEU A 115 18.47 -5.54 1.70
CA LEU A 115 18.81 -6.69 2.54
C LEU A 115 19.54 -7.77 1.72
N GLU A 116 20.61 -8.30 2.30
CA GLU A 116 21.41 -9.39 1.73
C GLU A 116 20.60 -10.69 1.61
N THR A 117 21.03 -11.61 0.75
CA THR A 117 20.53 -12.99 0.74
C THR A 117 20.68 -13.65 2.12
N ASP A 118 19.73 -14.52 2.45
CA ASP A 118 19.52 -15.16 3.76
C ASP A 118 19.16 -14.20 4.92
N ALA A 119 19.08 -12.88 4.69
CA ALA A 119 18.53 -11.96 5.68
C ALA A 119 17.06 -12.30 5.98
N ILE A 120 16.70 -12.19 7.26
CA ILE A 120 15.35 -12.46 7.76
C ILE A 120 14.65 -11.17 8.18
N GLY A 121 13.32 -11.18 8.11
CA GLY A 121 12.50 -10.05 8.47
C GLY A 121 11.02 -10.39 8.69
N THR A 122 10.22 -9.35 8.87
CA THR A 122 8.75 -9.43 8.90
C THR A 122 8.19 -8.46 7.88
N ASP A 123 7.49 -9.00 6.89
CA ASP A 123 6.70 -8.21 5.95
C ASP A 123 5.26 -8.08 6.47
N LEU A 124 4.55 -7.05 6.03
CA LEU A 124 3.15 -6.80 6.34
C LEU A 124 2.37 -6.94 5.04
N CYS A 125 1.76 -8.09 4.83
CA CYS A 125 1.21 -8.48 3.55
C CYS A 125 -0.31 -8.53 3.55
N VAL A 126 -0.92 -8.49 2.37
CA VAL A 126 -2.34 -8.72 2.14
C VAL A 126 -2.53 -9.84 1.12
N PRO A 127 -3.34 -10.88 1.41
CA PRO A 127 -3.70 -11.91 0.44
C PRO A 127 -4.35 -11.31 -0.78
N ARG A 128 -4.04 -11.85 -1.95
CA ARG A 128 -4.45 -11.27 -3.24
C ARG A 128 -5.96 -11.08 -3.41
N GLU A 129 -6.77 -11.94 -2.80
CA GLU A 129 -8.23 -11.85 -2.80
C GLU A 129 -8.83 -10.84 -1.80
N LYS A 130 -8.04 -10.38 -0.81
CA LYS A 130 -8.42 -9.33 0.14
C LYS A 130 -7.96 -7.93 -0.27
N ILE A 131 -7.24 -7.80 -1.39
CA ILE A 131 -6.82 -6.50 -1.89
C ILE A 131 -8.07 -5.65 -2.19
N GLY A 132 -8.13 -4.49 -1.54
CA GLY A 132 -9.18 -3.50 -1.75
C GLY A 132 -8.60 -2.11 -2.03
N PRO A 133 -9.47 -1.08 -2.07
CA PRO A 133 -9.10 0.32 -2.28
C PRO A 133 -8.12 0.86 -1.25
N GLU A 134 -8.13 0.29 -0.04
CA GLU A 134 -7.21 0.60 1.05
C GLU A 134 -6.84 -0.69 1.77
N PHE A 135 -5.68 -0.70 2.43
CA PHE A 135 -5.28 -1.80 3.29
C PHE A 135 -5.91 -1.66 4.68
N ARG A 136 -7.02 -2.37 4.88
CA ARG A 136 -7.74 -2.41 6.14
C ARG A 136 -6.96 -3.27 7.14
N ASN A 137 -6.87 -2.84 8.39
CA ASN A 137 -6.12 -3.55 9.45
C ASN A 137 -6.50 -5.04 9.58
N GLU A 138 -7.74 -5.41 9.30
CA GLU A 138 -8.26 -6.79 9.36
C GLU A 138 -7.82 -7.70 8.19
N ASP A 139 -7.35 -7.13 7.08
CA ASP A 139 -6.84 -7.87 5.92
C ASP A 139 -5.31 -8.06 5.98
N LEU A 140 -4.63 -7.34 6.87
CA LEU A 140 -3.18 -7.37 7.07
C LEU A 140 -2.71 -8.67 7.75
N GLU A 141 -1.69 -9.29 7.20
CA GLU A 141 -1.05 -10.49 7.70
C GLU A 141 0.44 -10.25 7.90
N LEU A 142 0.93 -10.39 9.14
CA LEU A 142 2.37 -10.37 9.44
C LEU A 142 3.00 -11.67 8.96
N VAL A 143 3.93 -11.57 8.00
CA VAL A 143 4.62 -12.74 7.44
C VAL A 143 6.10 -12.68 7.81
N ARG A 144 6.57 -13.66 8.58
CA ARG A 144 8.00 -13.86 8.86
C ARG A 144 8.66 -14.41 7.60
N VAL A 145 9.66 -13.72 7.07
CA VAL A 145 10.25 -14.01 5.76
C VAL A 145 11.78 -14.12 5.82
N ARG A 146 12.35 -14.78 4.81
CA ARG A 146 13.77 -14.77 4.44
C ARG A 146 13.90 -14.34 2.97
N VAL A 147 14.87 -13.48 2.67
CA VAL A 147 15.29 -13.19 1.29
C VAL A 147 16.12 -14.37 0.78
N ASP A 148 15.72 -15.03 -0.31
CA ASP A 148 16.49 -16.16 -0.86
C ASP A 148 17.51 -15.76 -1.96
N GLU A 149 18.18 -16.76 -2.54
CA GLU A 149 19.19 -16.58 -3.60
C GLU A 149 18.61 -16.04 -4.92
N GLN A 150 17.29 -16.08 -5.10
CA GLN A 150 16.57 -15.56 -6.27
C GLN A 150 16.00 -14.15 -6.00
N ARG A 151 16.20 -13.62 -4.78
CA ARG A 151 15.55 -12.40 -4.26
C ARG A 151 14.04 -12.58 -4.05
N ASP A 152 13.57 -13.81 -3.84
CA ASP A 152 12.20 -14.06 -3.38
C ASP A 152 12.12 -13.88 -1.86
N LEU A 153 10.99 -13.36 -1.37
CA LEU A 153 10.59 -13.52 0.02
C LEU A 153 9.94 -14.89 0.20
N ARG A 154 10.57 -15.72 1.05
CA ARG A 154 10.08 -17.04 1.46
C ARG A 154 9.62 -17.01 2.90
N ARG A 155 8.49 -17.64 3.24
CA ARG A 155 8.06 -17.79 4.64
C ARG A 155 9.14 -18.53 5.44
N LEU A 156 9.43 -18.05 6.64
CA LEU A 156 10.56 -18.53 7.46
C LEU A 156 10.32 -19.92 8.07
N ASP A 157 9.06 -20.33 8.21
CA ASP A 157 8.64 -21.58 8.83
C ASP A 157 8.62 -22.79 7.87
N ASP A 158 8.10 -22.60 6.64
CA ASP A 158 7.95 -23.68 5.66
C ASP A 158 8.68 -23.45 4.31
N GLY A 159 9.22 -22.25 4.06
CA GLY A 159 9.90 -21.90 2.82
C GLY A 159 8.99 -21.64 1.62
N SER A 160 7.67 -21.57 1.82
CA SER A 160 6.71 -21.21 0.77
C SER A 160 6.98 -19.79 0.23
N PHE A 161 6.63 -19.57 -1.04
CA PHE A 161 6.77 -18.26 -1.67
C PHE A 161 5.75 -17.26 -1.09
N VAL A 162 6.14 -15.98 -1.06
CA VAL A 162 5.28 -14.85 -0.67
C VAL A 162 5.17 -13.87 -1.84
N ARG A 163 6.31 -13.32 -2.26
CA ARG A 163 6.48 -12.34 -3.36
C ARG A 163 7.96 -12.22 -3.73
N ASN A 164 8.26 -11.60 -4.86
CA ASN A 164 9.61 -11.14 -5.19
C ASN A 164 9.95 -9.87 -4.39
N VAL A 165 11.23 -9.63 -4.14
CA VAL A 165 11.72 -8.32 -3.72
C VAL A 165 12.02 -7.47 -4.96
N VAL A 166 11.59 -6.20 -4.97
CA VAL A 166 11.90 -5.26 -6.05
C VAL A 166 13.14 -4.44 -5.68
N ASP A 167 14.28 -4.67 -6.33
CA ASP A 167 15.54 -3.93 -6.15
C ASP A 167 15.67 -2.70 -7.06
N ASP A 168 15.32 -2.86 -8.34
CA ASP A 168 15.33 -1.78 -9.32
C ASP A 168 13.98 -1.06 -9.35
N ASP A 169 13.98 0.26 -9.18
CA ASP A 169 12.80 1.12 -9.37
C ASP A 169 12.38 1.10 -10.86
N PRO A 170 11.19 0.56 -11.19
CA PRO A 170 10.70 0.50 -12.57
C PRO A 170 10.04 1.81 -13.04
N GLY A 171 9.94 2.83 -12.18
CA GLY A 171 9.55 4.19 -12.52
C GLY A 171 8.04 4.51 -12.45
N ASP A 172 7.18 3.51 -12.21
CA ASP A 172 5.75 3.71 -11.95
C ASP A 172 5.19 2.69 -10.93
N PRO A 173 4.10 3.01 -10.20
CA PRO A 173 3.58 2.14 -9.14
C PRO A 173 2.98 0.83 -9.66
N ALA A 174 2.39 0.83 -10.85
CA ALA A 174 1.86 -0.37 -11.48
C ALA A 174 2.98 -1.33 -11.91
N ALA A 175 4.14 -0.81 -12.29
CA ALA A 175 5.33 -1.58 -12.62
C ALA A 175 6.01 -2.16 -11.37
N PHE A 176 6.06 -1.42 -10.25
CA PHE A 176 6.48 -1.97 -8.94
C PHE A 176 5.63 -3.19 -8.55
N MET A 177 4.30 -3.05 -8.66
CA MET A 177 3.36 -4.12 -8.37
C MET A 177 3.47 -5.33 -9.30
N ARG A 178 3.87 -5.11 -10.56
CA ARG A 178 4.16 -6.19 -11.52
C ARG A 178 5.46 -6.89 -11.16
N ALA A 179 6.56 -6.17 -10.95
CA ALA A 179 7.88 -6.73 -10.63
C ALA A 179 7.85 -7.62 -9.37
N MET A 180 7.15 -7.17 -8.32
CA MET A 180 6.92 -7.92 -7.07
C MET A 180 6.25 -9.29 -7.28
N LEU A 181 5.53 -9.49 -8.38
CA LEU A 181 4.73 -10.69 -8.65
C LEU A 181 5.00 -11.29 -10.05
N GLU A 182 6.11 -10.91 -10.67
CA GLU A 182 6.62 -11.51 -11.91
C GLU A 182 7.31 -12.85 -11.61
N GLU A 183 7.75 -13.59 -12.63
CA GLU A 183 8.64 -14.78 -12.53
C GLU A 183 8.26 -15.88 -11.49
N ILE A 184 6.99 -15.91 -11.06
CA ILE A 184 6.48 -16.76 -9.95
C ILE A 184 7.03 -18.20 -10.04
N PRO A 185 7.74 -18.68 -9.00
CA PRO A 185 8.33 -20.01 -8.99
C PRO A 185 7.31 -21.12 -9.25
N ALA A 186 7.65 -22.12 -10.06
CA ALA A 186 6.73 -23.18 -10.50
C ALA A 186 6.13 -24.07 -9.39
N GLY A 187 6.57 -23.91 -8.13
CA GLY A 187 5.99 -24.56 -6.94
C GLY A 187 5.03 -23.68 -6.14
N ALA A 188 4.92 -22.39 -6.46
CA ALA A 188 3.99 -21.45 -5.84
C ALA A 188 2.64 -21.45 -6.57
N THR A 189 1.55 -21.28 -5.82
CA THR A 189 0.19 -21.16 -6.35
C THR A 189 -0.27 -19.71 -6.33
N ALA A 190 -1.34 -19.41 -7.07
CA ALA A 190 -1.95 -18.07 -7.07
C ALA A 190 -2.62 -17.68 -5.73
N ASP A 191 -2.67 -18.59 -4.77
CA ASP A 191 -3.18 -18.38 -3.42
C ASP A 191 -2.02 -18.21 -2.39
N ASP A 192 -0.78 -18.53 -2.77
CA ASP A 192 0.42 -18.22 -1.98
C ASP A 192 0.91 -16.77 -2.17
N LEU A 193 0.48 -16.13 -3.27
CA LEU A 193 0.87 -14.78 -3.67
C LEU A 193 0.28 -13.73 -2.74
N MET A 194 1.16 -12.99 -2.06
CA MET A 194 0.78 -11.90 -1.18
C MET A 194 1.35 -10.59 -1.70
N VAL A 195 0.68 -9.48 -1.39
CA VAL A 195 1.15 -8.13 -1.70
C VAL A 195 1.66 -7.46 -0.44
N SER A 196 2.82 -6.80 -0.47
CA SER A 196 3.28 -6.02 0.68
C SER A 196 2.57 -4.67 0.76
N ALA A 197 2.11 -4.33 1.97
CA ALA A 197 1.64 -3.01 2.34
C ALA A 197 2.79 -2.02 2.66
N LEU A 198 4.04 -2.46 2.57
CA LEU A 198 5.24 -1.72 2.95
C LEU A 198 6.03 -1.14 1.77
N LEU A 199 5.53 -1.26 0.54
CA LEU A 199 6.18 -0.69 -0.66
C LEU A 199 6.03 0.83 -0.70
N LYS A 200 6.77 1.52 0.16
CA LYS A 200 6.85 2.98 0.30
C LYS A 200 8.24 3.33 0.79
N ASP A 201 8.92 4.28 0.15
CA ASP A 201 10.30 4.68 0.48
C ASP A 201 10.46 5.12 1.95
N ALA A 202 9.43 5.72 2.56
CA ALA A 202 9.42 6.03 3.99
C ALA A 202 9.69 4.80 4.89
N ILE A 203 9.33 3.59 4.47
CA ILE A 203 9.57 2.35 5.22
C ILE A 203 11.01 1.90 5.04
N GLN A 204 11.82 2.09 6.08
CA GLN A 204 13.24 1.78 6.03
C GLN A 204 13.49 0.25 6.15
N PRO A 205 14.56 -0.31 5.56
CA PRO A 205 14.91 -1.74 5.68
C PRO A 205 15.04 -2.23 7.13
N ALA A 206 15.42 -1.34 8.04
CA ALA A 206 15.56 -1.65 9.45
C ALA A 206 14.22 -1.69 10.22
N PHE A 207 13.09 -1.32 9.60
CA PHE A 207 11.75 -1.52 10.15
C PHE A 207 11.27 -2.97 10.00
N VAL A 208 11.74 -3.66 8.94
CA VAL A 208 11.36 -5.04 8.60
C VAL A 208 12.39 -6.08 9.02
N ARG A 209 13.66 -5.71 9.21
CA ARG A 209 14.78 -6.62 9.51
C ARG A 209 14.66 -7.28 10.90
N LEU A 210 15.07 -8.55 10.97
CA LEU A 210 15.28 -9.32 12.20
C LEU A 210 16.76 -9.68 12.36
N GLU A 211 17.23 -9.82 13.61
CA GLU A 211 18.55 -10.39 13.92
C GLU A 211 18.43 -11.86 14.38
N ASP A 212 17.43 -12.20 15.20
CA ASP A 212 17.00 -13.57 15.50
C ASP A 212 15.56 -13.84 15.00
N PRO A 213 15.22 -15.07 14.53
CA PRO A 213 13.86 -15.45 14.18
C PRO A 213 12.78 -15.18 15.24
N ALA A 214 13.15 -15.15 16.53
CA ALA A 214 12.25 -14.90 17.66
C ALA A 214 12.09 -13.41 18.05
N ASP A 215 12.89 -12.50 17.48
CA ASP A 215 12.83 -11.06 17.81
C ASP A 215 11.54 -10.40 17.28
N GLU A 216 11.29 -9.15 17.67
CA GLU A 216 10.23 -8.31 17.10
C GLU A 216 10.80 -7.23 16.19
N THR A 217 10.17 -6.99 15.05
CA THR A 217 10.45 -5.85 14.17
C THR A 217 9.57 -4.65 14.53
N ILE A 218 9.96 -3.45 14.08
CA ILE A 218 9.12 -2.23 14.21
C ILE A 218 7.73 -2.48 13.60
N VAL A 219 7.67 -3.13 12.42
CA VAL A 219 6.41 -3.52 11.78
C VAL A 219 5.56 -4.42 12.68
N SER A 220 6.12 -5.49 13.25
CA SER A 220 5.35 -6.39 14.12
C SER A 220 4.86 -5.70 15.39
N ARG A 221 5.64 -4.76 15.95
CA ARG A 221 5.27 -3.99 17.15
C ARG A 221 4.14 -3.00 16.88
N VAL A 222 4.17 -2.28 15.74
CA VAL A 222 3.06 -1.39 15.36
C VAL A 222 1.75 -2.17 15.19
N VAL A 223 1.80 -3.30 14.48
CA VAL A 223 0.61 -4.13 14.24
C VAL A 223 0.07 -4.74 15.54
N ALA A 224 0.93 -5.02 16.52
CA ALA A 224 0.53 -5.50 17.85
C ALA A 224 -0.10 -4.42 18.77
N LEU A 225 -0.10 -3.13 18.39
CA LEU A 225 -0.74 -2.07 19.18
C LEU A 225 -2.28 -2.29 19.21
N ASP A 226 -2.83 -2.38 20.43
CA ASP A 226 -4.28 -2.51 20.69
C ASP A 226 -5.00 -1.17 20.49
N SER A 227 -5.15 -0.78 19.22
CA SER A 227 -5.76 0.49 18.80
C SER A 227 -6.30 0.45 17.38
N ASP A 228 -7.35 1.23 17.10
CA ASP A 228 -8.03 1.30 15.80
C ASP A 228 -7.28 2.15 14.73
N ILE A 229 -6.06 2.61 15.03
CA ILE A 229 -5.25 3.42 14.10
C ILE A 229 -4.91 2.64 12.82
N ASN A 230 -4.87 3.32 11.67
CA ASN A 230 -4.38 2.72 10.42
C ASN A 230 -2.90 2.34 10.58
N LYS A 231 -2.58 1.04 10.57
CA LYS A 231 -1.22 0.56 10.86
C LYS A 231 -0.23 0.89 9.75
N VAL A 232 -0.70 0.95 8.49
CA VAL A 232 0.13 1.25 7.31
C VAL A 232 0.49 2.73 7.29
N GLU A 233 -0.51 3.61 7.44
CA GLU A 233 -0.30 5.05 7.58
C GLU A 233 0.62 5.39 8.76
N PHE A 234 0.44 4.70 9.89
CA PHE A 234 1.30 4.86 11.05
C PHE A 234 2.77 4.54 10.74
N LEU A 235 3.03 3.41 10.07
CA LEU A 235 4.39 3.02 9.68
C LEU A 235 5.03 4.02 8.71
N ILE A 236 4.26 4.56 7.77
CA ILE A 236 4.73 5.58 6.82
C ILE A 236 5.10 6.88 7.56
N THR A 237 4.23 7.38 8.43
CA THR A 237 4.47 8.61 9.20
C THR A 237 5.66 8.43 10.16
N LEU A 238 5.77 7.30 10.84
CA LEU A 238 6.94 6.96 11.66
C LEU A 238 8.24 6.94 10.82
N GLY A 239 8.20 6.32 9.64
CA GLY A 239 9.33 6.26 8.71
C GLY A 239 9.80 7.65 8.23
N ARG A 240 8.84 8.53 7.92
CA ARG A 240 9.07 9.93 7.55
C ARG A 240 9.72 10.72 8.69
N VAL A 241 9.12 10.72 9.89
CA VAL A 241 9.63 11.46 11.04
C VAL A 241 11.00 10.93 11.48
N ALA A 242 11.20 9.61 11.48
CA ALA A 242 12.51 9.00 11.74
C ALA A 242 13.58 9.50 10.76
N ARG A 243 13.26 9.59 9.46
CA ARG A 243 14.17 10.15 8.45
C ARG A 243 14.46 11.64 8.69
N GLU A 244 13.46 12.45 9.04
CA GLU A 244 13.65 13.87 9.37
C GLU A 244 14.57 14.06 10.60
N ALA A 245 14.54 13.13 11.56
CA ALA A 245 15.38 13.12 12.76
C ALA A 245 16.83 12.61 12.53
N ASP A 246 17.21 12.22 11.30
CA ASP A 246 18.46 11.48 10.99
C ASP A 246 18.57 10.17 11.82
N PHE A 247 17.42 9.55 12.09
CA PHE A 247 17.30 8.44 13.00
C PHE A 247 17.91 7.16 12.43
N SER A 248 18.89 6.58 13.14
CA SER A 248 19.48 5.30 12.78
C SER A 248 18.96 4.18 13.68
N VAL A 249 18.66 3.01 13.13
CA VAL A 249 18.16 1.88 13.94
C VAL A 249 19.24 1.27 14.87
N ALA A 250 20.48 1.80 14.87
CA ALA A 250 21.42 1.53 15.94
C ALA A 250 20.94 2.09 17.30
N ASP A 251 20.06 3.10 17.29
CA ASP A 251 19.57 3.82 18.47
C ASP A 251 18.34 3.14 19.10
N SER A 252 18.47 1.82 19.31
CA SER A 252 17.50 0.91 19.95
C SER A 252 16.67 1.48 21.12
N ARG A 253 17.27 2.29 22.00
CA ARG A 253 16.57 2.93 23.14
C ARG A 253 15.54 3.97 22.76
N GLU A 254 15.70 4.63 21.62
CA GLU A 254 14.80 5.68 21.19
C GLU A 254 13.60 5.07 20.46
N ILE A 255 13.81 3.98 19.70
CA ILE A 255 12.73 3.08 19.25
C ILE A 255 11.92 2.55 20.44
N GLU A 256 12.58 2.06 21.50
CA GLU A 256 11.90 1.60 22.72
C GLU A 256 11.03 2.70 23.34
N GLN A 257 11.54 3.93 23.47
CA GLN A 257 10.79 5.07 24.05
C GLN A 257 9.60 5.51 23.19
N VAL A 258 9.71 5.44 21.86
CA VAL A 258 8.56 5.62 20.96
C VAL A 258 7.50 4.57 21.29
N PHE A 259 7.86 3.28 21.28
CA PHE A 259 6.88 2.20 21.51
C PHE A 259 6.28 2.19 22.93
N GLU A 260 7.06 2.44 23.99
CA GLU A 260 6.52 2.61 25.36
C GLU A 260 5.53 3.78 25.44
N SER A 261 5.71 4.82 24.61
CA SER A 261 4.76 5.93 24.53
C SER A 261 3.50 5.55 23.72
N LEU A 262 3.63 4.69 22.70
CA LEU A 262 2.53 4.29 21.82
C LEU A 262 1.49 3.38 22.48
N GLU A 263 1.85 2.63 23.54
CA GLU A 263 0.87 1.95 24.40
C GLU A 263 -0.16 2.91 25.04
N THR A 264 0.14 4.22 25.04
CA THR A 264 -0.74 5.28 25.56
C THR A 264 -1.27 6.22 24.46
N PHE A 265 -1.07 5.90 23.19
CA PHE A 265 -1.51 6.75 22.07
C PHE A 265 -3.03 6.76 21.94
N ASP A 266 -3.62 7.95 21.99
CA ASP A 266 -5.03 8.19 21.73
C ASP A 266 -5.20 8.59 20.26
N ALA A 267 -6.00 7.81 19.51
CA ALA A 267 -6.24 8.03 18.08
C ALA A 267 -6.94 9.37 17.74
N THR A 268 -7.35 10.15 18.74
CA THR A 268 -7.85 11.53 18.56
C THR A 268 -6.74 12.58 18.49
N VAL A 269 -5.47 12.20 18.70
CA VAL A 269 -4.29 13.07 18.60
C VAL A 269 -3.73 13.02 17.18
N ASP A 270 -3.31 14.18 16.65
CA ASP A 270 -2.55 14.28 15.40
C ASP A 270 -1.27 13.42 15.49
N LEU A 271 -1.20 12.41 14.63
CA LEU A 271 -0.15 11.40 14.68
C LEU A 271 1.22 11.96 14.26
N ASP A 272 1.27 12.85 13.27
CA ASP A 272 2.52 13.43 12.80
C ASP A 272 3.09 14.38 13.86
N GLN A 273 2.25 15.23 14.44
CA GLN A 273 2.65 16.08 15.57
C GLN A 273 3.08 15.24 16.79
N TYR A 274 2.35 14.17 17.12
CA TYR A 274 2.69 13.29 18.24
C TYR A 274 4.05 12.62 18.06
N LEU A 275 4.36 12.14 16.85
CA LEU A 275 5.65 11.52 16.55
C LEU A 275 6.78 12.55 16.53
N ARG A 276 6.56 13.74 15.93
CA ARG A 276 7.53 14.85 15.94
C ARG A 276 7.88 15.28 17.37
N ASP A 277 6.89 15.49 18.24
CA ASP A 277 7.08 15.87 19.66
C ASP A 277 7.89 14.85 20.49
N ARG A 278 8.14 13.65 19.95
CA ARG A 278 8.88 12.57 20.61
C ARG A 278 10.22 12.21 19.95
N LEU A 279 10.41 12.56 18.68
CA LEU A 279 11.58 12.21 17.88
C LEU A 279 12.46 13.41 17.49
N LEU A 280 11.99 14.65 17.68
CA LEU A 280 12.68 15.91 17.32
C LEU A 280 12.85 16.86 18.52
#